data_AF-A0A0M2LHM3-F1
#
_entry.id   AF-A0A0M2LHM3-F1
#
_cell.length_a   1.000
_cell.length_b   1.000
_cell.length_c   1.000
_cell.angle_alpha   90.00
_cell.angle_beta   90.00
_cell.angle_gamma   90.00
#
_symmetry.space_group_name_H-M   'P 1'
#
loop_
_entity.id
_entity.type
_entity.pdbx_description
1 polymer ?
#
loop_
_entity_poly.entity_id
_entity_poly.type
_entity_poly.pdbx_seq_one_letter_code
_entity_poly.pdbx_strand_id
1 'polypeptide(L)' 'MLGNLSGWHFVIILFIILLLFGAPKLPALAKSLGQSARILRKEVSNDADKPAEADGTAKSESADPDSGKPAPEKP' A
#
# COMPACT_ATOMS: atom_id res chain seq x y z
N MET A 1 34.57 -2.95 -6.52
CA MET A 1 34.09 -1.57 -6.30
C MET A 1 32.56 -1.44 -6.21
N LEU A 2 31.78 -2.52 -6.05
CA LEU A 2 30.30 -2.50 -5.97
C LEU A 2 29.73 -2.88 -4.58
N GLY A 3 30.58 -3.15 -3.59
CA GLY A 3 30.17 -3.66 -2.27
C GLY A 3 29.68 -2.60 -1.27
N ASN A 4 29.56 -1.34 -1.69
CA ASN A 4 29.10 -0.23 -0.83
C ASN A 4 27.62 0.13 -1.02
N LEU A 5 26.82 -0.71 -1.71
CA LEU A 5 25.35 -0.65 -1.62
C LEU A 5 24.90 -1.23 -0.27
N SER A 6 25.48 -0.71 0.81
CA SER A 6 25.07 -0.96 2.18
C SER A 6 23.59 -0.64 2.24
N GLY A 7 22.77 -1.67 2.46
CA GLY A 7 21.31 -1.57 2.59
C GLY A 7 20.87 -0.52 3.61
N TRP A 8 21.80 -0.04 4.43
CA TRP A 8 21.67 1.16 5.23
C TRP A 8 21.15 2.37 4.45
N HIS A 9 21.57 2.58 3.19
CA HIS A 9 21.09 3.70 2.38
C HIS A 9 19.57 3.62 2.13
N PHE A 10 19.03 2.41 1.90
CA PHE A 10 17.58 2.23 1.74
C PHE A 10 16.82 2.64 3.00
N VAL A 11 17.37 2.38 4.18
CA VAL A 11 16.75 2.79 5.45
C VAL A 11 16.72 4.32 5.56
N ILE A 12 17.81 5.02 5.22
CA ILE A 12 17.85 6.49 5.19
C ILE A 12 16.83 7.06 4.20
N ILE A 13 16.74 6.49 2.99
CA ILE A 13 15.81 6.97 1.96
C ILE A 13 14.37 6.76 2.42
N LEU A 14 14.07 5.58 2.98
CA LEU A 14 12.76 5.29 3.55
C LEU A 14 12.41 6.27 4.66
N PHE A 15 13.37 6.62 5.53
CA PHE A 15 13.17 7.59 6.60
C PHE A 15 12.82 8.98 6.07
N ILE A 16 13.53 9.46 5.04
CA ILE A 16 13.24 10.76 4.40
C ILE A 16 11.83 10.75 3.78
N ILE A 17 11.46 9.67 3.09
CA ILE A 17 10.12 9.53 2.49
C ILE A 17 9.05 9.51 3.60
N LEU A 18 9.31 8.84 4.73
CA LEU A 18 8.39 8.78 5.85
C LEU A 18 8.20 10.15 6.53
N LEU A 19 9.24 10.97 6.58
CA LEU A 19 9.14 12.35 7.07
C LEU A 19 8.32 13.25 6.14
N LEU A 20 8.43 13.04 4.82
CA LEU A 20 7.78 13.89 3.82
C LEU A 20 6.30 13.50 3.59
N PHE A 21 6.03 12.20 3.53
CA PHE A 21 4.70 11.65 3.26
C PHE A 21 3.96 11.24 4.53
N GLY A 22 4.66 10.91 5.61
CA GLY A 22 4.08 10.35 6.83
C GLY A 22 3.87 8.83 6.78
N ALA A 23 3.93 8.19 7.95
CA ALA A 23 3.71 6.76 8.12
C ALA A 23 2.39 6.21 7.55
N PRO A 24 1.21 6.88 7.66
CA PRO A 24 -0.04 6.32 7.14
C PRO A 24 -0.21 6.49 5.62
N LYS A 25 0.55 7.37 4.95
CA LYS A 25 0.37 7.64 3.52
C LYS A 25 1.14 6.67 2.62
N LEU A 26 2.28 6.15 3.08
CA LEU A 26 2.99 5.10 2.34
C LEU A 26 2.21 3.80 2.13
N PRO A 27 1.56 3.20 3.14
CA PRO A 27 0.77 1.99 2.93
C PRO A 27 -0.45 2.26 2.05
N ALA A 28 -1.07 3.44 2.15
CA ALA A 28 -2.20 3.83 1.29
C ALA A 28 -1.78 3.93 -0.18
N LEU A 29 -0.65 4.58 -0.48
CA LEU A 29 -0.09 4.68 -1.82
C LEU A 29 0.35 3.32 -2.36
N ALA A 30 0.99 2.49 -1.54
CA ALA A 30 1.37 1.13 -1.94
C ALA A 30 0.14 0.27 -2.26
N LYS A 31 -0.95 0.41 -1.50
CA LYS A 31 -2.20 -0.32 -1.72
C LYS A 31 -2.87 0.08 -3.04
N SER A 32 -2.97 1.38 -3.33
CA SER A 32 -3.57 1.85 -4.59
C SER A 32 -2.72 1.48 -5.81
N LEU A 33 -1.40 1.65 -5.73
CA LEU A 33 -0.47 1.28 -6.81
C LEU A 33 -0.44 -0.24 -7.03
N GLY A 34 -0.49 -1.02 -5.95
CA GLY A 34 -0.56 -2.47 -5.99
C GLY A 34 -1.86 -2.99 -6.60
N GLN A 35 -2.99 -2.31 -6.35
CA GLN A 35 -4.27 -2.64 -7.00
C GLN A 35 -4.20 -2.42 -8.51
N SER A 36 -3.69 -1.27 -8.98
CA SER A 36 -3.50 -1.02 -10.42
C SER A 36 -2.54 -2.05 -11.04
N ALA A 37 -1.38 -2.28 -10.42
CA ALA A 37 -0.41 -3.25 -10.92
C ALA A 37 -0.97 -4.69 -10.96
N ARG A 38 -1.81 -5.08 -10.01
CA ARG A 38 -2.48 -6.39 -9.98
C ARG A 38 -3.46 -6.56 -11.13
N ILE A 39 -4.22 -5.51 -11.46
CA ILE A 39 -5.15 -5.53 -12.59
C ILE A 39 -4.38 -5.66 -13.91
N LEU A 40 -3.34 -4.84 -14.10
CA LEU A 40 -2.47 -4.91 -15.28
C LEU A 40 -1.79 -6.29 -15.40
N ARG A 41 -1.27 -6.83 -14.29
CA ARG A 41 -0.71 -8.19 -14.27
C ARG A 41 -1.74 -9.25 -14.61
N LYS A 42 -2.98 -9.10 -14.12
CA LYS A 42 -4.05 -10.06 -14.39
C LYS A 42 -4.48 -10.02 -15.85
N GLU A 43 -4.59 -8.86 -16.47
CA GLU A 43 -4.87 -8.75 -17.91
C GLU A 43 -3.73 -9.39 -18.72
N VAL A 44 -2.48 -8.99 -18.48
CA VAL A 44 -1.31 -9.53 -19.20
C VAL A 44 -1.10 -11.04 -18.96
N SER A 45 -1.40 -11.55 -17.77
CA SER A 45 -1.29 -12.99 -17.48
C SER A 45 -2.46 -13.80 -18.02
N ASN A 46 -3.66 -13.24 -18.19
CA ASN A 46 -4.78 -13.96 -18.81
C ASN A 46 -4.55 -14.21 -20.30
N ASP A 47 -3.80 -13.34 -20.98
CA ASP A 47 -3.38 -13.57 -22.37
C ASP A 47 -2.23 -14.60 -22.50
N ALA A 48 -1.48 -14.84 -21.42
CA ALA A 48 -0.26 -15.65 -21.47
C ALA A 48 -0.45 -17.13 -21.09
N ASP A 49 -1.30 -17.48 -20.12
CA ASP A 49 -1.69 -18.87 -19.78
C ASP A 49 -2.56 -18.86 -18.50
N LYS A 50 -3.58 -19.72 -18.41
CA LYS A 50 -4.52 -19.81 -17.28
C LYS A 50 -4.23 -21.08 -16.46
N PRO A 51 -4.39 -21.16 -15.11
CA PRO A 51 -4.76 -20.15 -14.11
C PRO A 51 -3.77 -20.02 -12.93
N ALA A 52 -3.74 -18.86 -12.27
CA ALA A 52 -3.45 -18.78 -10.84
C ALA A 52 -4.52 -17.95 -10.14
N GLU A 53 -5.45 -18.68 -9.54
CA GLU A 53 -6.43 -18.18 -8.59
C GLU A 53 -5.68 -17.74 -7.32
N ALA A 54 -5.79 -16.45 -7.03
CA ALA A 54 -5.58 -15.91 -5.70
C ALA A 54 -6.56 -14.74 -5.59
N ASP A 55 -7.82 -15.09 -5.36
CA ASP A 55 -8.72 -14.23 -4.61
C ASP A 55 -8.40 -14.45 -3.13
N GLY A 56 -8.28 -13.38 -2.35
CA GLY A 56 -7.91 -13.50 -0.94
C GLY A 56 -7.19 -12.29 -0.38
N THR A 57 -7.97 -11.47 0.32
CA THR A 57 -7.53 -10.55 1.37
C THR A 57 -6.85 -9.26 0.92
N ALA A 58 -7.65 -8.22 0.75
CA ALA A 58 -7.50 -7.04 1.60
C ALA A 58 -8.77 -6.19 1.59
N LYS A 59 -9.81 -6.65 2.29
CA LYS A 59 -10.73 -5.74 2.99
C LYS A 59 -9.88 -4.93 3.95
N SER A 60 -9.39 -3.78 3.51
CA SER A 60 -8.90 -2.74 4.42
C SER A 60 -9.94 -1.67 4.34
N GLU A 61 -10.91 -1.85 5.23
CA GLU A 61 -11.62 -0.79 5.92
C GLU A 61 -10.83 0.52 5.86
N SER A 62 -11.53 1.57 5.44
CA SER A 62 -11.13 2.95 5.62
C SER A 62 -10.69 3.15 7.07
N ALA A 63 -9.38 3.24 7.30
CA ALA A 63 -8.89 3.88 8.50
C ALA A 63 -8.97 5.39 8.24
N ASP A 64 -10.16 5.94 8.43
CA ASP A 64 -10.36 7.34 8.78
C ASP A 64 -9.80 7.53 10.20
N PRO A 65 -8.68 8.24 10.39
CA PRO A 65 -8.29 8.69 11.70
C PRO A 65 -8.83 10.11 11.86
N ASP A 66 -10.14 10.27 11.96
CA ASP A 66 -10.72 11.50 12.53
C ASP A 66 -11.96 11.17 13.35
N SER A 67 -11.71 10.64 14.55
CA SER A 67 -12.68 10.69 15.63
C SER A 67 -12.76 12.12 16.17
N GLY A 68 -13.69 12.90 15.63
CA GLY A 68 -14.14 14.18 16.15
C GLY A 68 -15.48 14.10 16.91
N LYS A 69 -15.53 13.36 18.03
CA LYS A 69 -16.48 13.49 19.18
C LYS A 69 -17.98 13.12 18.99
N PRO A 70 -18.68 12.75 20.09
CA PRO A 70 -19.65 11.66 20.13
C PRO A 70 -21.12 12.08 20.31
N ALA A 71 -21.96 11.06 20.18
CA ALA A 71 -23.21 10.80 20.91
C ALA A 71 -24.53 11.34 20.29
N PRO A 72 -25.54 10.45 20.17
CA PRO A 72 -26.84 10.76 19.60
C PRO A 72 -27.75 11.37 20.66
N GLU A 73 -28.47 12.44 20.32
CA GLU A 73 -29.62 12.87 21.11
C GLU A 73 -30.88 12.80 20.22
N LYS A 74 -31.69 11.79 20.54
CA LYS A 74 -33.15 11.77 20.37
C LYS A 74 -33.74 11.92 21.78
N PRO A 75 -34.97 12.43 21.97
CA PRO A 75 -36.20 11.95 21.32
C PRO A 75 -36.82 12.88 20.27
#